data_AF-A0A401LYE1-F1
#
_entry.id   AF-A0A401LYE1-F1
#
_cell.length_a   1.000
_cell.length_b   1.000
_cell.length_c   1.000
_cell.angle_alpha   90.00
_cell.angle_beta   90.00
_cell.angle_gamma   90.00
#
_symmetry.space_group_name_H-M   'P 1'
#
loop_
_entity.id
_entity.type
_entity.pdbx_description
1 polymer ?
#
loop_
_entity_poly.entity_id
_entity_poly.type
_entity_poly.pdbx_seq_one_letter_code
_entity_poly.pdbx_strand_id
1 'polypeptide(L)'
;MGIILRIIYCTFITLFAFFISRKVVRRALAKSEHAAQAAALDVYMNSLQGKNNSTVDENEINQLLHSPSRLTKENWNRLEIYINQSQDYFAAKLRQNYPSLTEDDIHIILLMRMGLDHKEIAIFCNILMSSLRTRRSRLKKKMKADCDSISDFIRELYKD
;
A
#
# COMPACT_ATOMS: atom_id res chain seq x y z
N MET A 1 -23.19 24.73 46.38
CA MET A 1 -22.02 24.14 45.68
C MET A 1 -22.29 22.80 44.99
N GLY A 2 -23.17 21.92 45.48
CA GLY A 2 -23.28 20.52 44.97
C GLY A 2 -23.94 20.31 43.60
N ILE A 3 -24.73 21.25 43.08
CA ILE A 3 -25.47 21.08 41.81
C ILE A 3 -24.54 21.17 40.59
N ILE A 4 -23.59 22.11 40.62
CA ILE A 4 -22.64 22.33 39.52
C ILE A 4 -21.73 21.11 39.34
N LEU A 5 -21.27 20.51 40.44
CA LEU A 5 -20.43 19.31 40.42
C LEU A 5 -21.18 18.09 39.85
N ARG A 6 -22.48 17.95 40.14
CA ARG A 6 -23.33 16.90 39.57
C ARG A 6 -23.55 17.06 38.06
N ILE A 7 -23.70 18.30 37.58
CA ILE A 7 -23.86 18.59 36.15
C ILE A 7 -22.56 18.28 35.39
N ILE A 8 -21.42 18.68 35.93
CA ILE A 8 -20.10 18.40 35.31
C ILE A 8 -19.86 16.88 35.26
N TYR A 9 -20.15 16.15 36.34
CA TYR A 9 -19.95 14.70 36.36
C TYR A 9 -20.91 13.95 35.43
N CYS A 10 -22.18 14.38 35.34
CA CYS A 10 -23.18 13.77 34.43
C CYS A 10 -22.86 14.03 32.95
N THR A 11 -22.41 15.24 32.61
CA THR A 11 -21.96 15.57 31.25
C THR A 11 -20.68 14.82 30.89
N PHE A 12 -19.75 14.67 31.83
CA PHE A 12 -18.54 13.88 31.61
C PHE A 12 -18.84 12.39 31.42
N ILE A 13 -19.73 11.80 32.24
CA ILE A 13 -20.15 10.40 32.09
C ILE A 13 -20.85 10.16 30.75
N THR A 14 -21.78 11.04 30.36
CA THR A 14 -22.52 10.87 29.10
C THR A 14 -21.61 11.07 27.88
N LEU A 15 -20.68 12.03 27.91
CA LEU A 15 -19.67 12.20 26.87
C LEU A 15 -18.68 11.04 26.80
N PHE A 16 -18.25 10.51 27.95
CA PHE A 16 -17.35 9.37 28.03
C PHE A 16 -18.01 8.08 27.54
N ALA A 17 -19.26 7.82 27.94
CA ALA A 17 -20.06 6.72 27.44
C ALA A 17 -20.29 6.83 25.92
N PHE A 18 -20.58 8.03 25.42
CA PHE A 18 -20.69 8.30 23.98
C PHE A 18 -19.37 8.07 23.23
N PHE A 19 -18.24 8.44 23.83
CA PHE A 19 -16.91 8.25 23.26
C PHE A 19 -16.48 6.78 23.25
N ILE A 20 -16.79 6.02 24.30
CA ILE A 20 -16.60 4.57 24.36
C ILE A 20 -17.47 3.88 23.31
N SER A 21 -18.76 4.21 23.24
CA SER A 21 -19.67 3.68 22.21
C SER A 21 -19.18 3.99 20.80
N ARG A 22 -18.70 5.21 20.54
CA ARG A 22 -18.05 5.56 19.26
C ARG A 22 -16.78 4.75 18.98
N LYS A 23 -15.91 4.52 19.96
CA LYS A 23 -14.69 3.71 19.79
C LYS A 23 -15.02 2.24 19.52
N VAL A 24 -15.99 1.68 20.23
CA VAL A 24 -16.42 0.28 20.07
C VAL A 24 -17.09 0.06 18.71
N VAL A 25 -18.02 0.95 18.32
CA VAL A 25 -18.68 0.86 17.01
C VAL A 25 -17.67 1.05 15.87
N ARG A 26 -16.70 1.96 15.98
CA ARG A 26 -15.62 2.11 14.98
C ARG A 26 -14.74 0.87 14.86
N ARG A 27 -14.44 0.19 15.98
CA ARG A 27 -13.70 -1.10 15.95
C ARG A 27 -14.52 -2.21 15.31
N ALA A 28 -15.82 -2.26 15.55
CA ALA A 28 -16.72 -3.20 14.92
C ALA A 28 -16.88 -2.93 13.41
N LEU A 29 -17.00 -1.65 13.01
CA LEU A 29 -17.05 -1.23 11.60
C LEU A 29 -15.73 -1.53 10.88
N ALA A 30 -14.58 -1.23 11.51
CA ALA A 30 -13.26 -1.58 10.98
C ALA A 30 -13.12 -3.10 10.84
N LYS A 31 -13.57 -3.90 11.82
CA LYS A 31 -13.54 -5.37 11.74
C LYS A 31 -14.43 -5.92 10.60
N SER A 32 -15.56 -5.28 10.30
CA SER A 32 -16.40 -5.65 9.15
C SER A 32 -15.84 -5.17 7.80
N GLU A 33 -15.22 -3.99 7.75
CA GLU A 33 -14.50 -3.49 6.57
C GLU A 33 -13.30 -4.39 6.26
N HIS A 34 -12.51 -4.76 7.26
CA HIS A 34 -11.41 -5.72 7.13
C HIS A 34 -11.88 -7.10 6.64
N ALA A 35 -13.06 -7.60 7.06
CA ALA A 35 -13.59 -8.87 6.59
C ALA A 35 -14.05 -8.81 5.12
N ALA A 36 -14.70 -7.71 4.71
CA ALA A 36 -15.08 -7.49 3.32
C ALA A 36 -13.87 -7.23 2.41
N GLN A 37 -12.87 -6.50 2.89
CA GLN A 37 -11.59 -6.30 2.21
C GLN A 37 -10.79 -7.59 2.13
N ALA A 38 -10.79 -8.45 3.15
CA ALA A 38 -10.11 -9.74 3.10
C ALA A 38 -10.67 -10.63 1.99
N ALA A 39 -12.00 -10.63 1.77
CA ALA A 39 -12.63 -11.36 0.67
C ALA A 39 -12.30 -10.76 -0.71
N ALA A 40 -12.40 -9.44 -0.88
CA ALA A 40 -12.00 -8.81 -2.15
C ALA A 40 -10.51 -9.03 -2.47
N LEU A 41 -9.69 -9.10 -1.44
CA LEU A 41 -8.27 -9.34 -1.52
C LEU A 41 -7.93 -10.80 -1.83
N ASP A 42 -8.67 -11.77 -1.29
CA ASP A 42 -8.52 -13.17 -1.67
C ASP A 42 -8.81 -13.37 -3.16
N VAL A 43 -9.85 -12.72 -3.69
CA VAL A 43 -10.22 -12.80 -5.10
C VAL A 43 -9.13 -12.17 -5.96
N TYR A 44 -8.60 -11.02 -5.53
CA TYR A 44 -7.52 -10.34 -6.21
C TYR A 44 -6.23 -11.17 -6.24
N MET A 45 -5.82 -11.72 -5.09
CA MET A 45 -4.62 -12.57 -5.00
C MET A 45 -4.78 -13.85 -5.81
N ASN A 46 -5.96 -14.48 -5.79
CA ASN A 46 -6.28 -15.63 -6.64
C ASN A 46 -6.21 -15.28 -8.13
N SER A 47 -6.60 -14.06 -8.52
CA SER A 47 -6.51 -13.61 -9.92
C SER A 47 -5.07 -13.39 -10.39
N LEU A 48 -4.15 -13.10 -9.46
CA LEU A 48 -2.72 -12.96 -9.73
C LEU A 48 -2.03 -14.33 -9.79
N GLN A 49 -2.40 -15.26 -8.93
CA GLN A 49 -1.79 -16.59 -8.76
C GLN A 49 -2.18 -17.64 -9.83
N GLY A 50 -2.48 -17.22 -11.07
CA GLY A 50 -2.95 -18.10 -12.15
C GLY A 50 -2.35 -19.52 -12.15
N LYS A 51 -3.18 -20.53 -11.88
CA LYS A 51 -2.92 -21.99 -11.87
C LYS A 51 -1.73 -22.56 -11.08
N ASN A 52 -0.87 -21.75 -10.47
CA ASN A 52 0.28 -22.25 -9.71
C ASN A 52 0.26 -21.72 -8.26
N ASN A 53 -0.06 -22.60 -7.31
CA ASN A 53 -0.04 -22.37 -5.86
C ASN A 53 1.40 -22.26 -5.29
N SER A 54 2.30 -21.56 -5.97
CA SER A 54 3.67 -21.36 -5.50
C SER A 54 3.71 -20.10 -4.64
N THR A 55 4.03 -20.24 -3.35
CA THR A 55 4.57 -19.12 -2.57
C THR A 55 5.77 -18.58 -3.32
N VAL A 56 5.78 -17.28 -3.67
CA VAL A 56 6.90 -16.69 -4.40
C VAL A 56 8.06 -16.58 -3.41
N ASP A 57 9.15 -17.32 -3.66
CA ASP A 57 10.32 -17.36 -2.77
C ASP A 57 11.13 -16.06 -2.90
N GLU A 58 11.66 -15.59 -1.77
CA GLU A 58 12.53 -14.41 -1.71
C GLU A 58 13.78 -14.59 -2.59
N ASN A 59 14.32 -15.82 -2.65
CA ASN A 59 15.47 -16.10 -3.52
C ASN A 59 15.15 -15.92 -5.01
N GLU A 60 13.93 -16.25 -5.42
CA GLU A 60 13.48 -16.06 -6.80
C GLU A 60 13.40 -14.57 -7.15
N ILE A 61 12.85 -13.76 -6.25
CA ILE A 61 12.78 -12.30 -6.43
C ILE A 61 14.18 -11.70 -6.44
N ASN A 62 15.06 -12.12 -5.54
CA ASN A 62 16.45 -11.64 -5.53
C ASN A 62 17.17 -12.00 -6.84
N GLN A 63 17.01 -13.21 -7.37
CA GLN A 63 17.57 -13.60 -8.67
C GLN A 63 17.01 -12.74 -9.81
N LEU A 64 15.70 -12.46 -9.80
CA LEU A 64 15.04 -11.60 -10.77
C LEU A 64 15.58 -10.16 -10.72
N LEU A 65 15.86 -9.64 -9.53
CA LEU A 65 16.40 -8.29 -9.33
C LEU A 65 17.92 -8.19 -9.59
N HIS A 66 18.67 -9.29 -9.57
CA HIS A 66 20.09 -9.30 -9.90
C HIS A 66 20.39 -9.38 -11.40
N SER A 67 19.38 -9.62 -12.24
CA SER A 67 19.52 -9.65 -13.70
C SER A 67 18.96 -8.36 -14.31
N PRO A 68 19.79 -7.34 -14.60
CA PRO A 68 19.33 -6.03 -15.06
C PRO A 68 18.82 -6.12 -16.51
N SER A 69 17.55 -6.47 -16.64
CA SER A 69 16.83 -6.57 -17.92
C SER A 69 15.40 -6.09 -17.73
N ARG A 70 14.74 -5.75 -18.84
CA ARG A 70 13.33 -5.37 -18.82
C ARG A 70 12.49 -6.51 -18.23
N LEU A 71 11.68 -6.21 -17.23
CA LEU A 71 10.78 -7.20 -16.65
C LEU A 71 9.62 -7.55 -17.60
N THR A 72 9.34 -8.84 -17.71
CA THR A 72 8.18 -9.37 -18.43
C THR A 72 6.91 -9.19 -17.60
N LYS A 73 5.74 -9.36 -18.23
CA LYS A 73 4.45 -9.31 -17.51
C LYS A 73 4.37 -10.35 -16.38
N GLU A 74 4.96 -11.52 -16.58
CA GLU A 74 5.02 -12.59 -15.59
C GLU A 74 5.90 -12.20 -14.39
N ASN A 75 7.06 -11.59 -14.66
CA ASN A 75 7.96 -11.10 -13.62
C ASN A 75 7.29 -10.02 -12.75
N TRP A 76 6.51 -9.12 -13.36
CA TRP A 76 5.75 -8.11 -12.62
C TRP A 76 4.68 -8.73 -11.73
N ASN A 77 3.96 -9.73 -12.23
CA ASN A 77 2.96 -10.45 -11.44
C ASN A 77 3.60 -11.13 -10.22
N ARG A 78 4.72 -11.83 -10.42
CA ARG A 78 5.48 -12.46 -9.32
C ARG A 78 5.96 -11.46 -8.29
N LEU A 79 6.49 -10.32 -8.73
CA LEU A 79 6.92 -9.24 -7.84
C LEU A 79 5.74 -8.67 -7.03
N GLU A 80 4.59 -8.46 -7.68
CA GLU A 80 3.38 -7.96 -7.02
C GLU A 80 2.82 -8.95 -6.00
N ILE A 81 2.79 -10.25 -6.32
CA ILE A 81 2.41 -11.31 -5.39
C ILE A 81 3.34 -11.31 -4.19
N TYR A 82 4.67 -11.31 -4.42
CA TYR A 82 5.66 -11.30 -3.34
C TYR A 82 5.50 -10.08 -2.43
N ILE A 83 5.35 -8.87 -2.98
CA ILE A 83 5.18 -7.65 -2.19
C ILE A 83 3.86 -7.69 -1.41
N ASN A 84 2.77 -8.17 -2.02
CA ASN A 84 1.50 -8.29 -1.30
C ASN A 84 1.57 -9.31 -0.17
N GLN A 85 2.31 -10.41 -0.34
CA GLN A 85 2.51 -11.43 0.70
C GLN A 85 3.45 -10.95 1.81
N SER A 86 4.51 -10.21 1.48
CA SER A 86 5.53 -9.77 2.45
C SER A 86 5.21 -8.43 3.13
N GLN A 87 4.37 -7.59 2.53
CA GLN A 87 4.12 -6.22 2.99
C GLN A 87 2.62 -5.91 3.09
N ASP A 88 1.88 -6.73 3.81
CA ASP A 88 0.46 -6.54 4.15
C ASP A 88 -0.37 -6.00 2.99
N TYR A 89 -0.30 -6.67 1.84
CA TYR A 89 -1.09 -6.35 0.65
C TYR A 89 -0.89 -4.94 0.11
N PHE A 90 0.35 -4.45 0.17
CA PHE A 90 0.74 -3.10 -0.23
C PHE A 90 0.20 -2.68 -1.62
N ALA A 91 0.37 -3.51 -2.65
CA ALA A 91 -0.04 -3.16 -4.01
C ALA A 91 -1.57 -3.09 -4.14
N ALA A 92 -2.29 -4.00 -3.47
CA ALA A 92 -3.76 -3.97 -3.43
C ALA A 92 -4.27 -2.70 -2.71
N LYS A 93 -3.69 -2.35 -1.55
CA LYS A 93 -3.99 -1.10 -0.83
C LYS A 93 -3.68 0.13 -1.67
N LEU A 94 -2.58 0.11 -2.43
CA LEU A 94 -2.18 1.20 -3.32
C LEU A 94 -3.23 1.43 -4.41
N ARG A 95 -3.71 0.36 -5.06
CA ARG A 95 -4.77 0.42 -6.09
C ARG A 95 -6.09 0.93 -5.53
N GLN A 96 -6.45 0.51 -4.31
CA GLN A 96 -7.68 0.96 -3.65
C GLN A 96 -7.63 2.45 -3.31
N ASN A 97 -6.52 2.91 -2.72
CA ASN A 97 -6.42 4.29 -2.23
C ASN A 97 -6.07 5.30 -3.34
N TYR A 98 -5.44 4.83 -4.42
CA TYR A 98 -5.02 5.68 -5.54
C TYR A 98 -5.48 5.10 -6.90
N PRO A 99 -6.80 5.10 -7.18
CA PRO A 99 -7.36 4.50 -8.39
C PRO A 99 -6.94 5.20 -9.71
N SER A 100 -6.35 6.39 -9.62
CA SER A 100 -5.82 7.13 -10.77
C SER A 100 -4.42 6.69 -11.23
N LEU A 101 -3.77 5.80 -10.48
CA LEU A 101 -2.47 5.23 -10.86
C LEU A 101 -2.66 4.21 -11.98
N THR A 102 -1.76 4.25 -12.96
CA THR A 102 -1.71 3.23 -14.00
C THR A 102 -0.88 2.02 -13.53
N GLU A 103 -0.96 0.89 -14.23
CA GLU A 103 -0.08 -0.27 -13.96
C GLU A 103 1.40 0.12 -13.96
N ASP A 104 1.81 0.90 -14.95
CA ASP A 104 3.16 1.46 -15.07
C ASP A 104 3.58 2.28 -13.84
N ASP A 105 2.65 3.06 -13.27
CA ASP A 105 2.91 3.86 -12.07
C ASP A 105 3.12 2.94 -10.86
N ILE A 106 2.29 1.90 -10.75
CA ILE A 106 2.36 0.91 -9.67
C ILE A 106 3.66 0.14 -9.74
N HIS A 107 4.07 -0.35 -10.92
CA HIS A 107 5.36 -1.01 -11.13
C HIS A 107 6.53 -0.17 -10.63
N ILE A 108 6.56 1.13 -10.95
CA ILE A 108 7.60 2.04 -10.48
C ILE A 108 7.58 2.15 -8.94
N ILE A 109 6.39 2.26 -8.35
CA ILE A 109 6.22 2.35 -6.89
C ILE A 109 6.68 1.06 -6.20
N LEU A 110 6.35 -0.12 -6.75
CA LEU A 110 6.79 -1.42 -6.24
C LEU A 110 8.32 -1.51 -6.22
N LEU A 111 8.99 -1.11 -7.30
CA LEU A 111 10.45 -1.09 -7.35
C LEU A 111 11.07 -0.09 -6.35
N MET A 112 10.46 1.09 -6.17
CA MET A 112 10.89 2.04 -5.14
C MET A 112 10.72 1.50 -3.72
N ARG A 113 9.62 0.77 -3.49
CA ARG A 113 9.31 0.12 -2.22
C ARG A 113 10.32 -0.96 -1.88
N MET A 114 10.79 -1.70 -2.89
CA MET A 114 11.91 -2.66 -2.78
C MET A 114 13.28 -2.00 -2.56
N GLY A 115 13.36 -0.66 -2.60
CA GLY A 115 14.57 0.07 -2.30
C GLY A 115 15.56 0.19 -3.47
N LEU A 116 15.16 -0.17 -4.69
CA LEU A 116 16.03 -0.13 -5.87
C LEU A 116 16.47 1.29 -6.23
N ASP A 117 17.67 1.41 -6.80
CA ASP A 117 18.17 2.69 -7.28
C ASP A 117 17.40 3.12 -8.54
N HIS A 118 17.36 4.43 -8.77
CA HIS A 118 16.73 4.99 -9.96
C HIS A 118 17.27 4.37 -11.25
N LYS A 119 18.58 4.12 -11.35
CA LYS A 119 19.19 3.51 -12.54
C LYS A 119 18.60 2.12 -12.82
N GLU A 120 18.48 1.31 -11.79
CA GLU A 120 17.91 -0.05 -11.87
C GLU A 120 16.43 0.02 -12.27
N ILE A 121 15.66 0.92 -11.65
CA ILE A 121 14.26 1.15 -11.98
C ILE A 121 14.09 1.49 -13.47
N ALA A 122 14.93 2.35 -14.03
CA ALA A 122 14.89 2.68 -15.44
C ALA A 122 15.17 1.48 -16.34
N ILE A 123 16.11 0.61 -15.97
CA ILE A 123 16.44 -0.61 -16.71
C ILE A 123 15.25 -1.57 -16.69
N PHE A 124 14.70 -1.86 -15.50
CA PHE A 124 13.56 -2.78 -15.34
C PHE A 124 12.31 -2.30 -16.08
N CYS A 125 12.05 -1.00 -16.07
CA CYS A 125 10.94 -0.38 -16.80
C CYS A 125 11.24 -0.11 -18.28
N ASN A 126 12.48 -0.31 -18.74
CA ASN A 126 12.94 0.04 -20.09
C ASN A 126 12.63 1.50 -20.50
N ILE A 127 13.00 2.46 -19.64
CA ILE A 127 12.82 3.90 -19.87
C ILE A 127 14.11 4.68 -19.58
N LEU A 128 14.21 5.89 -20.13
CA LEU A 128 15.31 6.79 -19.82
C LEU A 128 15.21 7.37 -18.39
N MET A 129 16.35 7.77 -17.83
CA MET A 129 16.39 8.38 -16.50
C MET A 129 15.65 9.72 -16.41
N SER A 130 15.69 10.53 -17.47
CA SER A 130 14.92 11.75 -17.61
C SER A 130 13.40 11.48 -17.59
N SER A 131 12.98 10.41 -18.26
CA SER A 131 11.59 9.94 -18.25
C SER A 131 11.17 9.48 -16.86
N LEU A 132 12.01 8.74 -16.13
CA LEU A 132 11.72 8.34 -14.75
C LEU A 132 11.55 9.55 -13.83
N ARG A 133 12.42 10.57 -13.94
CA ARG A 133 12.30 11.82 -13.17
C ARG A 133 10.95 12.51 -13.42
N THR A 134 10.52 12.56 -14.67
CA THR A 134 9.22 13.13 -15.04
C THR A 134 8.06 12.30 -14.47
N ARG A 135 8.12 10.97 -14.56
CA ARG A 135 7.13 10.06 -13.97
C ARG A 135 7.04 10.26 -12.44
N ARG A 136 8.17 10.37 -11.73
CA ARG A 136 8.21 10.66 -10.28
C ARG A 136 7.50 11.97 -9.91
N SER A 137 7.72 13.04 -10.69
CA SER A 137 7.00 14.31 -10.48
C SER A 137 5.48 14.16 -10.66
N ARG A 138 5.04 13.35 -11.63
CA ARG A 138 3.62 13.03 -11.83
C ARG A 138 3.05 12.19 -10.70
N LEU A 139 3.79 11.17 -10.23
CA LEU A 139 3.40 10.35 -9.08
C LEU A 139 3.15 11.19 -7.83
N LYS A 140 4.07 12.14 -7.52
CA LYS A 140 3.89 13.08 -6.41
C LYS A 140 2.55 13.84 -6.50
N LYS A 141 2.20 14.31 -7.70
CA LYS A 141 0.91 15.01 -7.94
C LYS A 141 -0.30 14.08 -7.84
N LYS A 142 -0.24 12.88 -8.44
CA LYS A 142 -1.32 11.89 -8.41
C LYS A 142 -1.63 11.42 -6.99
N MET A 143 -0.59 11.21 -6.19
CA MET A 143 -0.71 10.77 -4.80
C MET A 143 -0.93 11.93 -3.82
N LYS A 144 -0.92 13.18 -4.30
CA LYS A 144 -1.01 14.40 -3.49
C LYS A 144 0.00 14.41 -2.32
N ALA A 145 1.17 13.85 -2.56
CA ALA A 145 2.20 13.71 -1.53
C ALA A 145 2.99 15.01 -1.39
N ASP A 146 2.93 15.63 -0.22
CA ASP A 146 3.74 16.80 0.10
C ASP A 146 5.07 16.38 0.74
N CYS A 147 6.00 15.92 -0.10
CA CYS A 147 7.32 15.42 0.33
C CYS A 147 8.43 15.84 -0.64
N ASP A 148 9.64 16.01 -0.16
CA ASP A 148 10.79 16.30 -1.03
C ASP A 148 11.17 15.11 -1.90
N SER A 149 11.07 13.91 -1.32
CA SER A 149 11.41 12.65 -1.97
C SER A 149 10.21 11.70 -1.98
N ILE A 150 9.66 11.48 -3.18
CA ILE A 150 8.58 10.51 -3.38
C ILE A 150 9.00 9.09 -2.98
N SER A 151 10.29 8.78 -3.12
CA SER A 151 10.82 7.44 -2.79
C SER A 151 10.72 7.18 -1.29
N ASP A 152 11.00 8.19 -0.46
CA ASP A 152 10.94 8.05 1.00
C ASP A 152 9.50 8.04 1.48
N PHE A 153 8.62 8.85 0.89
CA PHE A 153 7.17 8.77 1.13
C PHE A 153 6.62 7.36 0.85
N ILE A 154 7.00 6.74 -0.28
CA ILE A 154 6.57 5.37 -0.62
C ILE A 154 7.09 4.35 0.40
N ARG A 155 8.30 4.52 0.93
CA ARG A 155 8.88 3.62 1.94
C ARG A 155 8.20 3.72 3.29
N GLU A 156 7.57 4.85 3.62
CA GLU A 156 6.85 5.05 4.88
C GLU A 156 5.36 4.71 4.77
N LEU A 157 4.82 4.67 3.56
CA LEU A 157 3.41 4.40 3.30
C LEU A 157 2.99 3.02 3.86
N TYR A 158 1.94 2.98 4.69
CA TYR A 158 1.39 1.77 5.32
C TYR A 158 2.38 0.99 6.20
N LYS A 159 3.41 1.64 6.76
CA LYS A 159 4.15 1.06 7.89
C LYS A 159 3.33 1.30 9.16
N ASP A 160 3.07 0.23 9.91
CA ASP A 160 2.49 0.27 11.26
C ASP A 160 3.56 0.57 12.32
#